data_AF-A0A641AMH1-F1
#
_entry.id   AF-A0A641AMH1-F1
#
_cell.length_a   1.000
_cell.length_b   1.000
_cell.length_c   1.000
_cell.angle_alpha   90.00
_cell.angle_beta   90.00
_cell.angle_gamma   90.00
#
_symmetry.space_group_name_H-M   'P 1'
#
loop_
_entity.id
_entity.type
_entity.pdbx_description
1 polymer ?
#
loop_
_entity_poly.entity_id
_entity_poly.type
_entity_poly.pdbx_seq_one_letter_code
_entity_poly.pdbx_strand_id
1 'polypeptide(L)'
;MTAMRQLVGEVLRARRISQGLTLRDVSGKARVSLGYISEVERGQKEASSELLAALAGALDVPLSKVLLDVSAMLELEEASVDQIASISSIAPDVSVSAA
;
A
#
# COMPACT_ATOMS: atom_id res chain seq x y z
N MET A 1 6.58 -3.54 10.55
CA MET A 1 5.32 -2.87 10.16
C MET A 1 5.58 -2.02 8.94
N THR A 2 4.88 -2.31 7.85
CA THR A 2 4.88 -1.49 6.64
C THR A 2 4.23 -0.14 6.96
N ALA A 3 4.75 0.94 6.38
CA ALA A 3 4.16 2.26 6.62
C ALA A 3 2.85 2.41 5.84
N MET A 4 1.86 3.12 6.42
CA MET A 4 0.57 3.37 5.77
C MET A 4 0.70 3.92 4.34
N ARG A 5 1.66 4.82 4.08
CA ARG A 5 1.93 5.33 2.73
C ARG A 5 2.29 4.26 1.70
N GLN A 6 2.91 3.15 2.11
CA GLN A 6 3.27 2.07 1.20
C GLN A 6 2.02 1.29 0.81
N LEU A 7 1.17 0.94 1.78
CA LEU A 7 -0.12 0.27 1.53
C LEU A 7 -1.03 1.11 0.63
N VAL A 8 -1.17 2.39 0.95
CA VAL A 8 -1.91 3.37 0.13
C VAL A 8 -1.35 3.42 -1.28
N GLY A 9 -0.03 3.57 -1.42
CA GLY A 9 0.65 3.62 -2.71
C GLY A 9 0.42 2.37 -3.55
N GLU A 10 0.47 1.20 -2.92
CA GLU A 10 0.25 -0.08 -3.56
C GLU A 10 -1.19 -0.27 -4.04
N VAL A 11 -2.19 0.06 -3.21
CA VAL A 11 -3.61 0.04 -3.62
C VAL A 11 -3.85 0.95 -4.82
N LEU A 12 -3.36 2.20 -4.77
CA LEU A 12 -3.53 3.15 -5.86
C LEU A 12 -2.88 2.64 -7.16
N ARG A 13 -1.65 2.12 -7.05
CA ARG A 13 -0.92 1.54 -8.17
C ARG A 13 -1.63 0.32 -8.76
N ALA A 14 -2.08 -0.60 -7.91
CA ALA A 14 -2.78 -1.81 -8.32
C ALA A 14 -4.06 -1.46 -9.09
N ARG A 15 -4.87 -0.52 -8.56
CA ARG A 15 -6.06 -0.02 -9.24
C ARG A 15 -5.73 0.61 -10.59
N ARG A 16 -4.74 1.51 -10.64
CA ARG A 16 -4.30 2.15 -11.89
C ARG A 16 -3.90 1.11 -12.95
N ILE A 17 -3.08 0.13 -12.58
CA ILE A 17 -2.61 -0.93 -13.49
C ILE A 17 -3.77 -1.83 -13.92
N SER A 18 -4.68 -2.20 -13.01
CA SER A 18 -5.83 -3.05 -13.33
C SER A 18 -6.79 -2.42 -14.35
N GLN A 19 -6.85 -1.10 -14.39
CA GLN A 19 -7.62 -0.33 -15.37
C GLN A 19 -6.85 -0.07 -16.67
N GLY A 20 -5.60 -0.54 -16.79
CA GLY A 20 -4.74 -0.27 -17.95
C GLY A 20 -4.30 1.20 -18.07
N LEU A 21 -4.41 1.99 -17.00
CA LEU A 21 -4.08 3.41 -17.01
C LEU A 21 -2.58 3.63 -16.81
N THR A 22 -2.01 4.55 -17.57
CA THR A 22 -0.65 5.05 -17.36
C THR A 22 -0.66 6.13 -16.27
N LEU A 23 0.53 6.47 -15.74
CA LEU A 23 0.68 7.64 -14.87
C LEU A 23 0.19 8.93 -15.57
N ARG A 24 0.34 9.02 -16.91
CA ARG A 24 -0.09 10.18 -17.71
C ARG A 24 -1.60 10.35 -17.69
N ASP A 25 -2.33 9.26 -17.80
CA ASP A 25 -3.79 9.28 -17.78
C ASP A 25 -4.32 9.76 -16.43
N VAL A 26 -3.71 9.30 -15.33
CA VAL A 26 -4.09 9.71 -13.97
C VAL A 26 -3.68 11.14 -13.67
N SER A 27 -2.47 11.54 -14.07
CA SER A 27 -1.94 12.90 -13.88
C SER A 27 -2.83 13.97 -14.47
N GLY A 28 -3.31 13.78 -15.71
CA GLY A 28 -4.21 14.72 -16.37
C GLY A 28 -5.53 14.92 -15.62
N LYS A 29 -6.10 13.84 -15.09
CA LYS A 29 -7.37 13.87 -14.34
C LYS A 29 -7.21 14.43 -12.93
N ALA A 30 -6.16 14.00 -12.22
CA ALA A 30 -5.89 14.39 -10.84
C ALA A 30 -5.32 15.82 -10.73
N ARG A 31 -4.81 16.39 -11.83
CA ARG A 31 -4.06 17.67 -11.85
C ARG A 31 -2.81 17.64 -10.97
N VAL A 32 -2.17 16.48 -10.92
CA VAL A 32 -0.96 16.21 -10.11
C VAL A 32 0.16 15.76 -11.04
N SER A 33 1.41 16.10 -10.73
CA SER A 33 2.55 15.72 -11.57
C SER A 33 2.79 14.20 -11.58
N LEU A 34 3.27 13.69 -12.72
CA LEU A 34 3.64 12.27 -12.88
C LEU A 34 4.65 11.80 -11.83
N GLY A 35 5.66 12.64 -11.57
CA GLY A 35 6.71 12.36 -10.59
C GLY A 35 6.11 12.16 -9.21
N TYR A 36 5.19 13.05 -8.80
CA TYR A 36 4.61 12.97 -7.47
C TYR A 36 3.67 11.76 -7.32
N ILE A 37 2.87 11.42 -8.35
CA ILE A 37 2.07 10.18 -8.36
C ILE A 37 3.00 8.96 -8.25
N SER A 38 4.11 8.95 -8.99
CA SER A 38 5.09 7.86 -8.95
C SER A 38 5.73 7.69 -7.57
N GLU A 39 6.07 8.80 -6.90
CA GLU A 39 6.57 8.77 -5.52
C GLU A 39 5.54 8.24 -4.53
N VAL A 40 4.27 8.66 -4.66
CA VAL A 40 3.15 8.17 -3.82
C VAL A 40 2.93 6.67 -4.04
N GLU A 41 2.85 6.20 -5.28
CA GLU A 41 2.65 4.78 -5.60
C GLU A 41 3.79 3.87 -5.14
N ARG A 42 4.97 4.43 -4.90
CA ARG A 42 6.13 3.71 -4.33
C ARG A 42 6.23 3.86 -2.81
N GLY A 43 5.27 4.53 -2.17
CA GLY A 43 5.31 4.81 -0.73
C GLY A 43 6.49 5.70 -0.31
N GLN A 44 7.00 6.55 -1.21
CA GLN A 44 8.07 7.51 -0.91
C GLN A 44 7.54 8.82 -0.33
N LYS A 45 6.26 9.12 -0.57
CA LYS A 45 5.59 10.32 -0.08
C LYS A 45 4.28 9.95 0.61
N GLU A 46 3.99 10.66 1.70
CA GLU A 46 2.66 10.66 2.30
C GLU A 46 1.71 11.42 1.36
N ALA A 47 0.56 10.84 1.07
CA ALA A 47 -0.49 11.51 0.31
C ALA A 47 -1.38 12.30 1.27
N SER A 48 -1.61 13.59 0.98
CA SER A 48 -2.61 14.36 1.72
C SER A 48 -4.01 13.82 1.44
N SER A 49 -4.98 14.16 2.30
CA SER A 49 -6.38 13.80 2.10
C SER A 49 -6.94 14.32 0.77
N GLU A 50 -6.55 15.53 0.37
CA GLU A 50 -6.93 16.14 -0.90
C GLU A 50 -6.32 15.38 -2.09
N LEU A 51 -5.05 14.98 -1.97
CA LEU A 51 -4.39 14.19 -3.01
C LEU A 51 -5.03 12.80 -3.15
N LEU A 52 -5.32 12.14 -2.03
CA LEU A 52 -6.02 10.85 -2.02
C LEU A 52 -7.38 10.95 -2.72
N ALA A 53 -8.17 11.97 -2.38
CA ALA A 53 -9.46 12.20 -3.02
C ALA A 53 -9.30 12.47 -4.53
N ALA A 54 -8.31 13.27 -4.94
CA ALA A 54 -8.03 13.56 -6.34
C ALA A 54 -7.61 12.32 -7.14
N LEU A 55 -6.77 11.45 -6.56
CA LEU A 55 -6.35 10.19 -7.20
C LEU A 55 -7.48 9.18 -7.27
N ALA A 56 -8.28 9.04 -6.20
CA ALA A 56 -9.47 8.18 -6.22
C ALA A 56 -10.46 8.63 -7.31
N GLY A 57 -10.72 9.94 -7.42
CA GLY A 57 -11.54 10.51 -8.50
C GLY A 57 -10.94 10.30 -9.89
N ALA A 58 -9.62 10.43 -10.06
CA ALA A 58 -8.95 10.19 -11.34
C ALA A 58 -9.01 8.72 -11.78
N LEU A 59 -9.08 7.79 -10.82
CA LEU A 59 -9.27 6.35 -11.02
C LEU A 59 -10.75 5.95 -11.10
N ASP A 60 -11.68 6.91 -11.07
CA ASP A 60 -13.14 6.69 -11.10
C ASP A 60 -13.61 5.69 -10.01
N VAL A 61 -13.04 5.81 -8.81
CA VAL A 61 -13.34 4.95 -7.67
C VAL A 61 -13.66 5.82 -6.45
N PRO A 62 -14.73 5.50 -5.68
CA PRO A 62 -14.98 6.19 -4.42
C PRO A 62 -13.81 6.04 -3.44
N LEU A 63 -13.42 7.12 -2.76
CA LEU A 63 -12.32 7.09 -1.78
C LEU A 63 -12.53 6.03 -0.70
N SER A 64 -13.77 5.80 -0.27
CA SER A 64 -14.10 4.74 0.70
C SER A 64 -13.71 3.34 0.22
N LYS A 65 -13.78 3.06 -1.08
CA LYS A 65 -13.35 1.77 -1.65
C LYS A 65 -11.84 1.65 -1.67
N VAL A 66 -11.12 2.73 -1.95
CA VAL A 66 -9.65 2.75 -1.81
C VAL A 66 -9.26 2.45 -0.37
N LEU A 67 -9.88 3.11 0.60
CA LEU A 67 -9.57 2.89 2.02
C LEU A 67 -9.95 1.49 2.52
N LEU A 68 -11.02 0.89 1.99
CA LEU A 68 -11.38 -0.51 2.29
C LEU A 68 -10.32 -1.49 1.79
N ASP A 69 -9.75 -1.29 0.59
CA ASP A 69 -8.67 -2.16 0.13
C ASP A 69 -7.40 -1.98 0.97
N VAL A 70 -7.10 -0.75 1.39
CA VAL A 70 -5.96 -0.47 2.26
C VAL A 70 -6.14 -1.19 3.60
N SER A 71 -7.35 -1.13 4.16
CA SER A 71 -7.72 -1.88 5.38
C SER A 71 -7.51 -3.38 5.17
N ALA A 72 -8.01 -3.95 4.07
CA ALA A 72 -7.86 -5.37 3.79
C ALA A 72 -6.39 -5.78 3.63
N MET A 73 -5.56 -4.95 2.97
CA MET A 73 -4.12 -5.20 2.87
C MET A 73 -3.42 -5.12 4.23
N LEU A 74 -3.79 -4.13 5.06
CA LEU A 74 -3.25 -3.99 6.41
C LEU A 74 -3.59 -5.20 7.28
N GLU A 75 -4.84 -5.67 7.25
CA GLU A 75 -5.28 -6.87 7.98
C GLU A 75 -4.45 -8.11 7.61
N LEU A 76 -4.12 -8.27 6.31
CA LEU A 76 -3.27 -9.37 5.85
C LEU A 76 -1.82 -9.24 6.35
N GLU A 77 -1.27 -8.02 6.36
CA GLU A 77 0.07 -7.78 6.91
C GLU A 77 0.12 -8.02 8.42
N GLU A 78 -0.88 -7.55 9.17
CA GLU A 78 -0.97 -7.76 10.62
C GLU A 78 -1.11 -9.25 10.95
N ALA A 79 -1.99 -9.98 10.23
CA ALA A 79 -2.16 -11.41 10.41
C ALA A 79 -0.89 -12.21 10.09
N SER A 80 -0.10 -11.79 9.10
CA SER A 80 1.16 -12.45 8.76
C SER A 80 2.28 -12.16 9.77
N VAL A 81 2.28 -10.99 10.39
CA VAL A 81 3.16 -10.69 11.54
C VAL A 81 2.82 -11.60 12.73
N ASP A 82 1.53 -11.79 13.04
CA ASP A 82 1.08 -12.66 14.13
C ASP A 82 1.46 -14.13 13.89
N GLN A 83 1.38 -14.60 12.64
CA GLN A 83 1.83 -15.95 12.27
C GLN A 83 3.34 -16.12 12.41
N ILE A 84 4.14 -15.14 11.97
CA ILE A 84 5.61 -15.18 12.14
C ILE A 84 5.98 -15.21 13.63
N ALA A 85 5.30 -14.41 14.46
CA ALA A 85 5.49 -14.42 15.91
C ALA A 85 5.14 -15.79 16.52
N SER A 86 4.08 -16.44 16.03
CA SER A 86 3.66 -17.78 16.47
C SER A 86 4.62 -18.88 16.02
N ILE A 87 5.23 -18.79 14.84
CA ILE A 87 6.26 -19.75 14.37
C ILE A 87 7.53 -19.61 15.20
N SER A 88 7.94 -18.37 15.50
CA SER A 88 9.13 -18.08 16.32
C SER A 88 9.03 -18.66 17.74
N SER A 89 7.82 -18.74 18.31
CA SER A 89 7.59 -19.33 19.63
C SER A 89 7.52 -20.86 19.65
N ILE A 90 7.38 -21.52 18.49
CA ILE A 90 7.37 -22.99 18.35
C ILE A 90 8.79 -23.57 18.23
N ALA A 91 9.84 -22.75 18.16
CA ALA A 91 11.22 -23.21 18.23
C ALA A 91 11.78 -23.12 19.67
N PRO A 92 11.54 -24.09 20.56
CA PRO A 92 12.41 -24.25 21.71
C PRO A 92 13.69 -24.93 21.21
N ASP A 93 14.82 -24.35 21.61
CA ASP A 93 16.08 -25.08 21.77
C ASP A 93 16.83 -25.48 20.47
N VAL A 94 17.48 -24.51 19.83
CA VAL A 94 18.80 -24.78 19.24
C VAL A 94 19.84 -24.31 20.25
N SER A 95 20.02 -25.09 21.32
CA SER A 95 21.20 -25.01 22.16
C SER A 95 22.42 -25.28 21.29
N VAL A 96 23.09 -24.21 20.89
CA VAL A 96 24.48 -24.28 20.46
C VAL A 96 25.29 -24.63 21.72
N SER A 97 25.38 -25.93 22.01
CA SER A 97 26.29 -26.48 22.99
C SER A 97 27.39 -27.28 22.28
N ALA A 98 28.61 -26.76 22.46
CA ALA A 98 29.91 -27.43 22.45
C ALA A 98 30.43 -28.07 21.14
N ALA A 99 31.48 -27.45 20.58
CA ALA A 99 32.85 -27.99 20.69
C ALA A 99 33.87 -26.86 20.56
#